data_AF-A0A433ES49-F1
#
_entry.id   AF-A0A433ES49-F1
#
_cell.length_a   1.000
_cell.length_b   1.000
_cell.length_c   1.000
_cell.angle_alpha   90.00
_cell.angle_beta   90.00
_cell.angle_gamma   90.00
#
_symmetry.space_group_name_H-M   'P 1'
#
loop_
_entity.id
_entity.type
_entity.pdbx_description
1 polymer ?
#
loop_
_entity_poly.entity_id
_entity_poly.type
_entity_poly.pdbx_seq_one_letter_code
_entity_poly.pdbx_strand_id
1 'polypeptide(L)'
;MSTSLNYYEELINEIEELIDNSNYNDALTKLKTELTMPYIPQNIEKKLETLLKEVNAKMLEQQPNPNSVWTLAKISEILTNPTDEETQLLAFHYLKDQNLRKILPVIRKYLVNKKVSNFAKIYLLYLLKEQEINEVFQVQKTNGFFKLNPQEMTPYQEEEQVKLVLQLLDQWVYNDNPSLYHTCLYLLETYYYDLYPQFIVNNEIEALAVAIIYQGQVMYNEKITIKVLAEQFDVALPIVQKYLLSLNNKTL
;
A
#
# COMPACT_ATOMS: atom_id res chain seq x y z
N MET A 1 -27.07 -38.02 20.94
CA MET A 1 -25.60 -37.86 21.02
C MET A 1 -25.04 -37.82 19.60
N SER A 2 -25.17 -36.68 18.91
CA SER A 2 -24.80 -36.58 17.48
C SER A 2 -24.27 -35.20 17.06
N THR A 3 -24.24 -34.22 17.97
CA THR A 3 -23.97 -32.81 17.65
C THR A 3 -22.49 -32.45 17.58
N SER A 4 -21.61 -33.15 18.32
CA SER A 4 -20.18 -32.81 18.34
C SER A 4 -19.40 -33.33 17.13
N LEU A 5 -19.82 -34.46 16.53
CA LEU A 5 -19.13 -35.02 15.37
C LEU A 5 -19.35 -34.15 14.12
N ASN A 6 -20.60 -33.68 13.93
CA ASN A 6 -20.97 -32.82 12.81
C ASN A 6 -20.26 -31.45 12.87
N TYR A 7 -20.08 -30.88 14.07
CA TYR A 7 -19.35 -29.62 14.25
C TYR A 7 -17.90 -29.70 13.75
N TYR A 8 -17.17 -30.74 14.13
CA TYR A 8 -15.78 -30.88 13.71
C TYR A 8 -15.64 -31.20 12.23
N GLU A 9 -16.58 -31.97 11.66
CA GLU A 9 -16.63 -32.22 10.21
C GLU A 9 -16.86 -30.92 9.43
N GLU A 10 -17.80 -30.08 9.85
CA GLU A 10 -18.04 -28.77 9.24
C GLU A 10 -16.83 -27.83 9.37
N LEU A 11 -16.22 -27.74 10.56
CA LEU A 11 -15.03 -26.92 10.79
C LEU A 11 -13.85 -27.35 9.92
N ILE A 12 -13.61 -28.67 9.82
CA ILE A 12 -12.51 -29.21 9.02
C ILE A 12 -12.74 -28.91 7.53
N ASN A 13 -13.96 -29.08 7.03
CA ASN A 13 -14.29 -28.77 5.64
C ASN A 13 -14.09 -27.28 5.33
N GLU A 14 -14.48 -26.40 6.24
CA GLU A 14 -14.27 -24.94 6.08
C GLU A 14 -12.77 -24.59 6.05
N ILE A 15 -11.95 -25.22 6.90
CA ILE A 15 -10.50 -25.04 6.90
C ILE A 15 -9.88 -25.56 5.60
N GLU A 16 -10.31 -26.73 5.12
CA GLU A 16 -9.86 -27.31 3.85
C GLU A 16 -10.23 -26.40 2.67
N GLU A 17 -11.45 -25.84 2.63
CA GLU A 17 -11.87 -24.87 1.61
C GLU A 17 -11.06 -23.57 1.66
N LEU A 18 -10.73 -23.06 2.86
CA LEU A 18 -9.84 -21.90 3.00
C LEU A 18 -8.42 -22.19 2.49
N ILE A 19 -7.91 -23.40 2.71
CA ILE A 19 -6.60 -23.86 2.20
C ILE A 19 -6.63 -23.95 0.67
N ASP A 20 -7.66 -24.55 0.09
CA ASP A 20 -7.85 -24.69 -1.36
C ASP A 20 -7.93 -23.33 -2.06
N ASN A 21 -8.60 -22.36 -1.43
CA ASN A 21 -8.69 -20.98 -1.90
C ASN A 21 -7.46 -20.12 -1.60
N SER A 22 -6.36 -20.71 -1.09
CA SER A 22 -5.13 -20.01 -0.70
C SER A 22 -5.31 -18.93 0.38
N ASN A 23 -6.39 -18.98 1.15
CA ASN A 23 -6.66 -18.04 2.24
C ASN A 23 -6.09 -18.55 3.57
N TYR A 24 -4.76 -18.59 3.65
CA TYR A 24 -4.05 -19.23 4.77
C TYR A 24 -4.16 -18.48 6.10
N ASN A 25 -4.36 -17.15 6.09
CA ASN A 25 -4.46 -16.35 7.32
C ASN A 25 -5.74 -16.68 8.10
N ASP A 26 -6.86 -16.81 7.39
CA ASP A 26 -8.14 -17.17 8.00
C ASP A 26 -8.14 -18.64 8.45
N ALA A 27 -7.56 -19.53 7.64
CA ALA A 27 -7.36 -20.93 8.02
C ALA A 27 -6.51 -21.05 9.31
N LEU A 28 -5.41 -20.31 9.40
CA LEU A 28 -4.53 -20.29 10.58
C LEU A 28 -5.24 -19.77 11.83
N THR A 29 -6.07 -18.75 11.68
CA THR A 29 -6.83 -18.16 12.81
C THR A 29 -7.83 -19.16 13.37
N LYS A 30 -8.58 -19.85 12.50
CA LYS A 30 -9.53 -20.90 12.91
C LYS A 30 -8.82 -22.08 13.57
N LEU A 31 -7.73 -22.57 12.97
CA LEU A 31 -6.93 -23.66 13.52
C LEU A 31 -6.37 -23.35 14.91
N LYS A 32 -5.79 -22.16 15.11
CA LYS A 32 -5.25 -21.75 16.43
C LYS A 32 -6.35 -21.58 17.47
N THR A 33 -7.49 -21.01 17.08
CA THR A 33 -8.62 -20.83 17.99
C THR A 33 -9.09 -22.19 18.49
N GLU A 34 -9.31 -23.15 17.60
CA GLU A 34 -9.80 -24.47 17.98
C GLU A 34 -8.77 -25.22 18.84
N LEU A 35 -7.49 -25.21 18.45
CA LEU A 35 -6.41 -25.87 19.20
C LEU A 35 -6.17 -25.28 20.60
N THR A 36 -6.71 -24.11 20.92
CA THR A 36 -6.67 -23.52 22.27
C THR A 36 -7.86 -23.92 23.15
N MET A 37 -8.83 -24.68 22.62
CA MET A 37 -10.00 -25.08 23.36
C MET A 37 -9.65 -26.10 24.46
N PRO A 38 -10.31 -26.03 25.65
CA PRO A 38 -9.99 -26.92 26.78
C PRO A 38 -10.24 -28.41 26.53
N TYR A 39 -11.05 -28.75 25.51
CA TYR A 39 -11.40 -30.12 25.20
C TYR A 39 -11.57 -30.32 23.70
N ILE A 40 -10.68 -31.12 23.10
CA ILE A 40 -10.70 -31.52 21.69
C ILE A 40 -10.54 -33.05 21.66
N PRO A 41 -11.38 -33.79 20.92
CA PRO A 41 -11.17 -35.23 20.73
C PRO A 41 -9.82 -35.51 20.06
N GLN A 42 -9.08 -36.50 20.56
CA GLN A 42 -7.69 -36.79 20.14
C GLN A 42 -7.54 -37.04 18.63
N ASN A 43 -8.53 -37.65 17.98
CA ASN A 43 -8.53 -37.89 16.53
C ASN A 43 -8.70 -36.59 15.73
N ILE A 44 -9.48 -35.63 16.26
CA ILE A 44 -9.68 -34.32 15.67
C ILE A 44 -8.45 -33.46 15.88
N GLU A 45 -7.91 -33.43 17.10
CA GLU A 45 -6.68 -32.71 17.45
C GLU A 45 -5.54 -33.07 16.49
N LYS A 46 -5.30 -34.37 16.25
CA LYS A 46 -4.30 -34.84 15.27
C LYS A 46 -4.56 -34.34 13.85
N LYS A 47 -5.83 -34.27 13.42
CA LYS A 47 -6.17 -33.77 12.08
C LYS A 47 -5.94 -32.26 12.00
N LEU A 48 -6.34 -31.50 13.01
CA LEU A 48 -6.09 -30.05 13.09
C LEU A 48 -4.59 -29.73 13.16
N GLU A 49 -3.78 -30.49 13.91
CA GLU A 49 -2.33 -30.35 13.92
C GLU A 49 -1.69 -30.63 12.56
N THR A 50 -2.25 -31.58 11.81
CA THR A 50 -1.79 -31.91 10.45
C THR A 50 -2.09 -30.77 9.49
N LEU A 51 -3.32 -30.26 9.51
CA LEU A 51 -3.73 -29.09 8.72
C LEU A 51 -2.93 -27.84 9.12
N LEU A 52 -2.66 -27.64 10.40
CA LEU A 52 -1.80 -26.55 10.88
C LEU A 52 -0.38 -26.65 10.32
N LYS A 53 0.22 -27.85 10.27
CA LYS A 53 1.53 -28.04 9.65
C LYS A 53 1.49 -27.74 8.16
N GLU A 54 0.44 -28.18 7.46
CA GLU A 54 0.25 -27.92 6.04
C GLU A 54 0.10 -26.42 5.74
N VAL A 55 -0.79 -25.72 6.47
CA VAL A 55 -0.96 -24.27 6.37
C VAL A 55 0.35 -23.55 6.62
N ASN A 56 1.08 -23.90 7.68
CA ASN A 56 2.38 -23.28 7.95
C ASN A 56 3.39 -23.58 6.83
N ALA A 57 3.43 -24.80 6.28
CA ALA A 57 4.31 -25.14 5.17
C ALA A 57 3.95 -24.36 3.90
N LYS A 58 2.66 -24.25 3.57
CA LYS A 58 2.16 -23.47 2.43
C LYS A 58 2.43 -21.98 2.59
N MET A 59 2.24 -21.45 3.79
CA MET A 59 2.62 -20.07 4.12
C MET A 59 4.12 -19.86 3.96
N LEU A 60 4.97 -20.81 4.40
CA LEU A 60 6.42 -20.77 4.22
C LEU A 60 6.85 -20.90 2.74
N GLU A 61 6.12 -21.68 1.93
CA GLU A 61 6.31 -21.81 0.48
C GLU A 61 5.92 -20.51 -0.26
N GLN A 62 4.92 -19.78 0.23
CA GLN A 62 4.51 -18.47 -0.29
C GLN A 62 5.34 -17.30 0.27
N GLN A 63 6.02 -17.50 1.40
CA GLN A 63 7.04 -16.56 1.82
C GLN A 63 8.22 -16.62 0.84
N PRO A 64 8.78 -15.47 0.44
CA PRO A 64 10.01 -15.44 -0.33
C PRO A 64 11.06 -16.32 0.38
N ASN A 65 11.54 -17.33 -0.34
CA ASN A 65 12.46 -18.38 0.09
C ASN A 65 13.31 -18.01 1.34
N PRO A 66 13.21 -18.71 2.48
CA PRO A 66 13.96 -18.41 3.70
C PRO A 66 15.49 -18.53 3.57
N ASN A 67 16.01 -19.08 2.46
CA ASN A 67 17.44 -19.03 2.12
C ASN A 67 17.88 -17.71 1.45
N SER A 68 16.95 -16.83 1.12
CA SER A 68 17.24 -15.43 0.78
C SER A 68 17.25 -14.63 2.08
N VAL A 69 18.34 -14.72 2.84
CA VAL A 69 18.53 -13.84 4.00
C VAL A 69 18.49 -12.39 3.47
N TRP A 70 17.43 -11.67 3.77
CA TRP A 70 17.29 -10.23 3.49
C TRP A 70 18.22 -9.45 4.43
N THR A 71 19.52 -9.67 4.23
CA THR A 71 20.56 -8.96 4.95
C THR A 71 20.57 -7.50 4.50
N LEU A 72 21.02 -6.65 5.39
CA LEU A 72 21.28 -5.25 5.08
C LEU A 72 22.23 -5.07 3.88
N ALA A 73 23.15 -6.01 3.66
CA ALA A 73 24.04 -6.03 2.50
C ALA A 73 23.29 -6.27 1.19
N LYS A 74 22.40 -7.28 1.14
CA LYS A 74 21.55 -7.56 -0.02
C LYS A 74 20.62 -6.38 -0.33
N ILE A 75 20.01 -5.81 0.71
CA ILE A 75 19.13 -4.64 0.53
C ILE A 75 19.94 -3.44 0.01
N SER A 76 21.16 -3.23 0.51
CA SER A 76 22.05 -2.17 0.00
C SER A 76 22.35 -2.34 -1.48
N GLU A 77 22.52 -3.57 -1.96
CA GLU A 77 22.73 -3.86 -3.38
C GLU A 77 21.52 -3.47 -4.23
N ILE A 78 20.31 -3.82 -3.77
CA ILE A 78 19.04 -3.46 -4.43
C ILE A 78 18.88 -1.94 -4.49
N LEU A 79 19.17 -1.22 -3.40
CA LEU A 79 19.10 0.25 -3.40
C LEU A 79 20.23 0.88 -4.23
N THR A 80 21.35 0.20 -4.43
CA THR A 80 22.44 0.69 -5.30
C THR A 80 22.07 0.51 -6.76
N ASN A 81 21.46 -0.62 -7.11
CA ASN A 81 21.06 -1.00 -8.45
C ASN A 81 19.54 -1.29 -8.49
N PRO A 82 18.69 -0.25 -8.40
CA PRO A 82 17.25 -0.45 -8.37
C PRO A 82 16.77 -1.11 -9.66
N THR A 83 16.03 -2.21 -9.49
CA THR A 83 15.38 -2.98 -10.57
C THR A 83 13.96 -2.47 -10.77
N ASP A 84 12.97 -3.35 -10.65
CA ASP A 84 11.54 -3.07 -10.59
C ASP A 84 11.11 -2.52 -9.22
N GLU A 85 9.93 -1.89 -9.18
CA GLU A 85 9.39 -1.27 -7.98
C GLU A 85 8.98 -2.30 -6.93
N GLU A 86 8.42 -3.45 -7.33
CA GLU A 86 8.00 -4.51 -6.39
C GLU A 86 9.17 -5.03 -5.54
N THR A 87 10.32 -5.30 -6.17
CA THR A 87 11.55 -5.72 -5.47
C THR A 87 12.04 -4.66 -4.49
N GLN A 88 11.90 -3.37 -4.83
CA GLN A 88 12.28 -2.27 -3.94
C GLN A 88 11.33 -2.18 -2.74
N LEU A 89 10.02 -2.32 -2.95
CA LEU A 89 9.02 -2.34 -1.87
C LEU A 89 9.18 -3.55 -0.95
N LEU A 90 9.51 -4.71 -1.52
CA LEU A 90 9.84 -5.88 -0.73
C LEU A 90 11.10 -5.63 0.12
N ALA A 91 12.12 -4.99 -0.44
CA ALA A 91 13.31 -4.62 0.32
C ALA A 91 12.98 -3.64 1.47
N PHE A 92 12.07 -2.68 1.23
CA PHE A 92 11.59 -1.73 2.24
C PHE A 92 10.86 -2.41 3.40
N HIS A 93 10.03 -3.42 3.13
CA HIS A 93 9.37 -4.22 4.15
C HIS A 93 10.39 -4.80 5.16
N TYR A 94 11.50 -5.35 4.66
CA TYR A 94 12.57 -5.89 5.52
C TYR A 94 13.45 -4.83 6.17
N LEU A 95 13.51 -3.60 5.64
CA LEU A 95 14.28 -2.51 6.25
C LEU A 95 13.68 -2.02 7.56
N LYS A 96 12.38 -2.18 7.76
CA LYS A 96 11.67 -1.72 8.95
C LYS A 96 12.33 -2.23 10.25
N ASP A 97 12.77 -3.49 10.24
CA ASP A 97 13.39 -4.16 11.39
C ASP A 97 14.93 -4.10 11.40
N GLN A 98 15.55 -3.34 10.49
CA GLN A 98 17.00 -3.23 10.35
C GLN A 98 17.48 -1.83 10.72
N ASN A 99 18.72 -1.70 11.22
CA ASN A 99 19.30 -0.39 11.53
C ASN A 99 19.70 0.35 10.23
N LEU A 100 18.82 1.25 9.75
CA LEU A 100 19.01 2.03 8.53
C LEU A 100 20.24 2.96 8.58
N ARG A 101 20.71 3.34 9.78
CA ARG A 101 21.87 4.23 9.96
C ARG A 101 23.15 3.66 9.34
N LYS A 102 23.23 2.33 9.24
CA LYS A 102 24.36 1.61 8.63
C LYS A 102 24.46 1.78 7.10
N ILE A 103 23.37 2.18 6.43
CA ILE A 103 23.31 2.28 4.96
C ILE A 103 22.89 3.65 4.45
N LEU A 104 22.92 4.69 5.30
CA LEU A 104 22.62 6.07 4.90
C LEU A 104 23.38 6.53 3.64
N PRO A 105 24.67 6.18 3.42
CA PRO A 105 25.35 6.56 2.17
C PRO A 105 24.69 5.97 0.92
N VAL A 106 24.13 4.76 1.00
CA VAL A 106 23.41 4.11 -0.10
C VAL A 106 22.06 4.79 -0.30
N ILE A 107 21.34 5.04 0.79
CA ILE A 107 20.03 5.72 0.76
C ILE A 107 20.16 7.13 0.14
N ARG A 108 21.21 7.88 0.47
CA ARG A 108 21.48 9.19 -0.14
C ARG A 108 21.62 9.11 -1.66
N LYS A 109 22.31 8.09 -2.17
CA LYS A 109 22.44 7.85 -3.63
C LYS A 109 21.10 7.44 -4.26
N TYR A 110 20.34 6.60 -3.55
CA TYR A 110 19.02 6.16 -3.98
C TYR A 110 18.04 7.33 -4.14
N LEU A 111 17.99 8.25 -3.17
CA LEU A 111 17.09 9.40 -3.16
C LEU A 111 17.38 10.42 -4.28
N VAL A 112 18.60 10.47 -4.81
CA VAL A 112 18.96 11.33 -5.96
C VAL A 112 18.93 10.60 -7.30
N ASN A 113 18.57 9.32 -7.33
CA ASN A 113 18.51 8.56 -8.58
C ASN A 113 17.26 8.92 -9.39
N LYS A 114 17.44 9.44 -10.61
CA LYS A 114 16.32 9.80 -11.52
C LYS A 114 15.48 8.60 -11.96
N LYS A 115 16.03 7.38 -11.95
CA LYS A 115 15.32 6.16 -12.35
C LYS A 115 14.37 5.62 -11.28
N VAL A 116 14.51 6.09 -10.04
CA VAL A 116 13.67 5.68 -8.91
C VAL A 116 12.41 6.54 -8.86
N SER A 117 11.25 5.91 -8.64
CA SER A 117 9.96 6.61 -8.53
C SER A 117 9.93 7.59 -7.35
N ASN A 118 9.12 8.64 -7.45
CA ASN A 118 8.90 9.54 -6.31
C ASN A 118 8.21 8.79 -5.15
N PHE A 119 7.32 7.84 -5.48
CA PHE A 119 6.69 6.96 -4.51
C PHE A 119 7.73 6.26 -3.63
N ALA A 120 8.68 5.55 -4.23
CA ALA A 120 9.67 4.79 -3.48
C ALA A 120 10.61 5.70 -2.65
N LYS A 121 10.92 6.90 -3.15
CA LYS A 121 11.70 7.90 -2.40
C LYS A 121 10.97 8.40 -1.15
N ILE A 122 9.70 8.79 -1.30
CA ILE A 122 8.90 9.29 -0.18
C ILE A 122 8.65 8.17 0.84
N TYR A 123 8.35 6.96 0.37
CA TYR A 123 8.18 5.80 1.25
C TYR A 123 9.44 5.51 2.08
N LEU A 124 10.61 5.50 1.46
CA LEU A 124 11.88 5.31 2.17
C LEU A 124 12.15 6.42 3.20
N LEU A 125 11.75 7.66 2.92
CA LEU A 125 11.84 8.74 3.90
C LEU A 125 10.89 8.52 5.09
N TYR A 126 9.69 7.97 4.89
CA TYR A 126 8.84 7.59 6.02
C TYR A 126 9.45 6.47 6.87
N LEU A 127 10.12 5.47 6.27
CA LEU A 127 10.87 4.48 7.04
C LEU A 127 12.01 5.10 7.86
N LEU A 128 12.71 6.10 7.30
CA LEU A 128 13.70 6.86 8.06
C LEU A 128 13.06 7.67 9.19
N LYS A 129 11.84 8.18 8.99
CA LYS A 129 11.06 8.87 10.02
C LYS A 129 10.74 7.93 11.19
N GLU A 130 10.23 6.72 10.89
CA GLU A 130 9.90 5.68 11.88
C GLU A 130 11.12 5.27 12.74
N GLN A 131 12.33 5.30 12.19
CA GLN A 131 13.57 5.00 12.93
C GLN A 131 14.24 6.25 13.56
N GLU A 132 13.51 7.35 13.67
CA GLU A 132 13.98 8.59 14.33
C GLU A 132 15.27 9.15 13.70
N ILE A 133 15.46 8.99 12.38
CA ILE A 133 16.63 9.51 11.67
C ILE A 133 16.39 10.98 11.34
N ASN A 134 17.03 11.86 12.11
CA ASN A 134 16.95 13.31 12.01
C ASN A 134 18.14 13.88 11.21
N GLU A 135 18.14 13.66 9.89
CA GLU A 135 19.16 14.18 8.98
C GLU A 135 18.50 14.75 7.72
N VAL A 136 19.12 15.77 7.12
CA VAL A 136 18.64 16.32 5.83
C VAL A 136 19.17 15.46 4.67
N PHE A 137 18.26 15.07 3.78
CA PHE A 137 18.55 14.33 2.55
C PHE A 137 18.27 15.20 1.32
N GLN A 138 19.13 15.10 0.32
CA GLN A 138 18.85 15.63 -1.01
C GLN A 138 18.02 14.60 -1.78
N VAL A 139 16.90 15.05 -2.34
CA VAL A 139 15.95 14.18 -3.04
C VAL A 139 15.72 14.73 -4.44
N GLN A 140 15.98 13.92 -5.46
CA GLN A 140 15.69 14.25 -6.84
C GLN A 140 14.30 13.75 -7.20
N LYS A 141 13.40 14.68 -7.52
CA LYS A 141 12.05 14.40 -8.00
C LYS A 141 11.87 14.90 -9.43
N THR A 142 10.74 14.55 -10.03
CA THR A 142 10.38 14.97 -11.41
C THR A 142 10.40 16.49 -11.59
N ASN A 143 10.02 17.24 -10.54
CA ASN A 143 9.92 18.70 -10.52
C ASN A 143 11.16 19.41 -9.94
N GLY A 144 12.24 18.70 -9.59
CA GLY A 144 13.50 19.33 -9.16
C GLY A 144 14.23 18.62 -8.01
N PHE A 145 15.09 19.36 -7.33
CA PHE A 145 15.82 18.89 -6.15
C PHE A 145 15.25 19.51 -4.89
N PHE A 146 14.99 18.67 -3.89
CA PHE A 146 14.47 19.07 -2.59
C PHE A 146 15.43 18.66 -1.48
N LYS A 147 15.43 19.42 -0.39
CA LYS A 147 16.09 19.04 0.87
C LYS A 147 15.00 18.67 1.86
N LEU A 148 14.92 17.38 2.21
CA LEU A 148 13.88 16.84 3.09
C LEU A 148 14.52 16.25 4.35
N ASN A 149 13.95 16.55 5.50
CA ASN A 149 14.26 15.90 6.77
C ASN A 149 13.11 14.97 7.15
N PRO A 150 13.31 13.64 7.26
CA PRO A 150 12.27 12.70 7.63
C PRO A 150 11.47 13.07 8.88
N GLN A 151 12.13 13.66 9.88
CA GLN A 151 11.46 14.03 11.13
C GLN A 151 10.50 15.20 10.95
N GLU A 152 10.80 16.13 10.03
CA GLU A 152 9.96 17.29 9.70
C GLU A 152 8.86 16.94 8.70
N MET A 153 8.89 15.74 8.12
CA MET A 153 7.89 15.33 7.15
C MET A 153 6.54 15.04 7.82
N THR A 154 5.51 15.76 7.38
CA THR A 154 4.12 15.44 7.69
C THR A 154 3.60 14.41 6.66
N PRO A 155 2.98 13.29 7.10
CA PRO A 155 2.23 12.42 6.19
C PRO A 155 1.17 13.21 5.43
N TYR A 156 1.06 13.01 4.11
CA TYR A 156 0.12 13.81 3.30
C TYR A 156 -1.33 13.68 3.81
N GLN A 157 -1.72 12.53 4.36
CA GLN A 157 -3.06 12.31 4.92
C GLN A 157 -3.37 13.20 6.14
N GLU A 158 -2.35 13.75 6.81
CA GLU A 158 -2.53 14.64 7.95
C GLU A 158 -2.82 16.09 7.53
N GLU A 159 -2.51 16.46 6.29
CA GLU A 159 -2.76 17.79 5.75
C GLU A 159 -4.25 18.06 5.55
N GLU A 160 -4.71 19.26 5.95
CA GLU A 160 -6.12 19.64 5.94
C GLU A 160 -6.74 19.55 4.54
N GLN A 161 -6.02 20.02 3.53
CA GLN A 161 -6.47 19.97 2.13
C GLN A 161 -6.66 18.53 1.65
N VAL A 162 -5.79 17.62 2.06
CA VAL A 162 -5.88 16.20 1.68
C VAL A 162 -7.08 15.55 2.34
N LYS A 163 -7.31 15.85 3.62
CA LYS A 163 -8.50 15.38 4.35
C LYS A 163 -9.80 15.80 3.66
N LEU A 164 -9.85 17.03 3.14
CA LEU A 164 -11.01 17.52 2.39
C LEU A 164 -11.19 16.78 1.06
N VAL A 165 -10.11 16.47 0.33
CA VAL A 165 -10.20 15.63 -0.88
C VAL A 165 -10.68 14.22 -0.53
N LEU A 166 -10.15 13.61 0.53
CA LEU A 166 -10.58 12.29 1.00
C LEU A 166 -12.07 12.26 1.36
N GLN A 167 -12.58 13.30 2.03
CA GLN A 167 -14.00 13.43 2.35
C GLN A 167 -14.87 13.51 1.08
N LEU A 168 -14.43 14.23 0.05
CA LEU A 168 -15.14 14.28 -1.23
C LEU A 168 -15.16 12.90 -1.91
N LEU A 169 -14.04 12.18 -1.92
CA LEU A 169 -13.98 10.83 -2.50
C LEU A 169 -14.89 9.86 -1.74
N ASP A 170 -14.92 9.94 -0.41
CA ASP A 170 -15.79 9.11 0.42
C ASP A 170 -17.27 9.39 0.12
N GLN A 171 -17.66 10.66 0.12
CA GLN A 171 -19.04 11.10 -0.13
C GLN A 171 -19.54 10.71 -1.52
N TRP A 172 -18.71 10.85 -2.55
CA TRP A 172 -19.14 10.74 -3.96
C TRP A 172 -18.84 9.40 -4.62
N VAL A 173 -17.96 8.57 -4.04
CA VAL A 173 -17.50 7.34 -4.70
C VAL A 173 -17.69 6.11 -3.82
N TYR A 174 -17.42 6.19 -2.52
CA TYR A 174 -17.32 5.00 -1.66
C TYR A 174 -18.59 4.15 -1.65
N ASN A 175 -19.75 4.78 -1.46
CA ASN A 175 -21.04 4.07 -1.39
C ASN A 175 -21.48 3.49 -2.74
N ASP A 176 -21.11 4.15 -3.84
CA ASP A 176 -21.54 3.76 -5.19
C ASP A 176 -20.64 2.66 -5.77
N ASN A 177 -19.31 2.80 -5.60
CA ASN A 177 -18.33 1.86 -6.13
C ASN A 177 -17.06 1.81 -5.27
N PRO A 178 -16.99 0.89 -4.27
CA PRO A 178 -15.82 0.74 -3.39
C PRO A 178 -14.51 0.46 -4.15
N SER A 179 -14.58 -0.28 -5.26
CA SER A 179 -13.40 -0.60 -6.07
C SER A 179 -12.83 0.64 -6.77
N LEU A 180 -13.72 1.49 -7.31
CA LEU A 180 -13.33 2.80 -7.86
C LEU A 180 -12.78 3.71 -6.77
N TYR A 181 -13.35 3.68 -5.57
CA TYR A 181 -12.84 4.45 -4.43
C TYR A 181 -11.38 4.08 -4.11
N HIS A 182 -11.05 2.79 -4.05
CA HIS A 182 -9.65 2.35 -3.86
C HIS A 182 -8.72 2.84 -4.97
N THR A 183 -9.20 2.86 -6.21
CA THR A 183 -8.42 3.42 -7.34
C THR A 183 -8.22 4.93 -7.18
N CYS A 184 -9.23 5.66 -6.73
CA CYS A 184 -9.12 7.09 -6.43
C CYS A 184 -8.11 7.36 -5.31
N LEU A 185 -8.10 6.55 -4.25
CA LEU A 185 -7.11 6.65 -3.17
C LEU A 185 -5.68 6.42 -3.68
N TYR A 186 -5.48 5.42 -4.53
CA TYR A 186 -4.18 5.16 -5.14
C TYR A 186 -3.70 6.33 -6.02
N LEU A 187 -4.59 6.90 -6.83
CA LEU A 187 -4.28 8.08 -7.66
C LEU A 187 -3.95 9.30 -6.79
N LEU A 188 -4.69 9.52 -5.70
CA LEU A 188 -4.45 10.59 -4.73
C LEU A 188 -3.08 10.46 -4.07
N GLU A 189 -2.74 9.26 -3.59
CA GLU A 189 -1.45 8.97 -2.97
C GLU A 189 -0.30 9.24 -3.96
N THR A 190 -0.41 8.70 -5.16
CA THR A 190 0.58 8.85 -6.23
C THR A 190 0.79 10.32 -6.58
N TYR A 191 -0.29 11.10 -6.64
CA TYR A 191 -0.25 12.54 -6.89
C TYR A 191 0.52 13.28 -5.79
N TYR A 192 0.19 13.04 -4.52
CA TYR A 192 0.86 13.75 -3.42
C TYR A 192 2.31 13.33 -3.23
N TYR A 193 2.68 12.08 -3.52
CA TYR A 193 4.10 11.70 -3.50
C TYR A 193 4.91 12.38 -4.59
N ASP A 194 4.31 12.77 -5.72
CA ASP A 194 4.98 13.63 -6.70
C ASP A 194 5.04 15.08 -6.27
N LEU A 195 3.99 15.59 -5.63
CA LEU A 195 3.92 17.00 -5.26
C LEU A 195 4.78 17.34 -4.03
N TYR A 196 4.96 16.39 -3.11
CA TYR A 196 5.66 16.58 -1.83
C TYR A 196 7.02 17.30 -1.95
N PRO A 197 7.38 18.26 -1.08
CA PRO A 197 6.68 18.70 0.12
C PRO A 197 5.63 19.78 -0.13
N GLN A 198 5.22 19.98 -1.39
CA GLN A 198 4.18 20.94 -1.73
C GLN A 198 2.81 20.28 -1.62
N PHE A 199 1.80 21.12 -1.44
CA PHE A 199 0.39 20.76 -1.41
C PHE A 199 -0.40 21.71 -2.30
N ILE A 200 -1.64 21.36 -2.58
CA ILE A 200 -2.51 22.16 -3.44
C ILE A 200 -2.90 23.47 -2.74
N VAL A 201 -3.72 24.29 -3.39
CA VAL A 201 -4.30 25.48 -2.78
C VAL A 201 -5.74 25.17 -2.38
N ASN A 202 -6.20 25.74 -1.25
CA ASN A 202 -7.51 25.40 -0.67
C ASN A 202 -8.68 25.60 -1.64
N ASN A 203 -8.59 26.57 -2.56
CA ASN A 203 -9.64 26.87 -3.53
C ASN A 203 -9.64 25.95 -4.78
N GLU A 204 -8.79 24.92 -4.82
CA GLU A 204 -8.71 23.97 -5.93
C GLU A 204 -8.94 22.51 -5.49
N ILE A 205 -9.42 22.30 -4.25
CA ILE A 205 -9.66 20.98 -3.64
C ILE A 205 -10.67 20.17 -4.45
N GLU A 206 -11.82 20.75 -4.76
CA GLU A 206 -12.89 20.13 -5.51
C GLU A 206 -12.42 19.79 -6.94
N ALA A 207 -11.60 20.67 -7.53
CA ALA A 207 -11.07 20.44 -8.87
C ALA A 207 -10.10 19.25 -8.92
N LEU A 208 -9.27 19.06 -7.89
CA LEU A 208 -8.44 17.86 -7.76
C LEU A 208 -9.30 16.60 -7.56
N ALA A 209 -10.33 16.66 -6.71
CA ALA A 209 -11.24 15.54 -6.47
C ALA A 209 -11.92 15.10 -7.78
N VAL A 210 -12.47 16.04 -8.56
CA VAL A 210 -13.06 15.78 -9.88
C VAL A 210 -12.05 15.15 -10.83
N ALA A 211 -10.81 15.65 -10.87
CA ALA A 211 -9.78 15.08 -11.73
C ALA A 211 -9.45 13.63 -11.37
N ILE A 212 -9.36 13.31 -10.08
CA ILE A 212 -9.09 11.96 -9.57
C ILE A 212 -10.25 11.01 -9.88
N ILE A 213 -11.49 11.42 -9.59
CA ILE A 213 -12.69 10.61 -9.86
C ILE A 213 -12.79 10.30 -11.35
N TYR A 214 -12.65 11.33 -12.19
CA TYR A 214 -12.68 11.14 -13.65
C TYR A 214 -11.59 10.18 -14.11
N GLN A 215 -10.36 10.34 -13.63
CA GLN A 215 -9.26 9.47 -14.04
C GLN A 215 -9.50 8.02 -13.59
N GLY A 216 -10.01 7.82 -12.37
CA GLY A 216 -10.43 6.51 -11.88
C GLY A 216 -11.48 5.87 -12.80
N GLN A 217 -12.52 6.62 -13.17
CA GLN A 217 -13.58 6.13 -14.06
C GLN A 217 -13.06 5.78 -15.46
N VAL A 218 -12.13 6.57 -15.99
CA VAL A 218 -11.45 6.27 -17.26
C VAL A 218 -10.67 4.95 -17.17
N MET A 219 -9.99 4.67 -16.06
CA MET A 219 -9.28 3.39 -15.85
C MET A 219 -10.24 2.19 -15.79
N TYR A 220 -11.51 2.40 -15.38
CA TYR A 220 -12.58 1.40 -15.45
C TYR A 220 -13.27 1.31 -16.82
N ASN A 221 -12.76 2.02 -17.84
CA ASN A 221 -13.36 2.13 -19.17
C ASN A 221 -14.80 2.71 -19.16
N GLU A 222 -15.16 3.49 -18.13
CA GLU A 222 -16.43 4.20 -18.09
C GLU A 222 -16.41 5.39 -19.05
N LYS A 223 -17.48 5.54 -19.83
CA LYS A 223 -17.64 6.67 -20.76
C LYS A 223 -18.30 7.85 -20.04
N ILE A 224 -17.50 8.60 -19.29
CA ILE A 224 -17.95 9.83 -18.62
C ILE A 224 -17.42 11.08 -19.33
N THR A 225 -18.18 12.17 -19.26
CA THR A 225 -17.75 13.48 -19.77
C THR A 225 -17.26 14.33 -18.61
N ILE A 226 -15.97 14.71 -18.64
CA ILE A 226 -15.32 15.57 -17.61
C ILE A 226 -16.12 16.85 -17.33
N LYS A 227 -16.74 17.42 -18.36
CA LYS A 227 -17.55 18.64 -18.25
C LYS A 227 -18.76 18.45 -17.32
N VAL A 228 -19.42 17.30 -17.39
CA VAL A 228 -20.59 16.99 -16.56
C VAL A 228 -20.16 16.86 -15.10
N LEU A 229 -19.05 16.16 -14.84
CA LEU A 229 -18.53 16.01 -13.48
C LEU A 229 -18.06 17.35 -12.89
N ALA A 230 -17.42 18.20 -13.71
CA ALA A 230 -17.03 19.55 -13.29
C ALA A 230 -18.23 20.44 -12.93
N GLU A 231 -19.32 20.37 -13.72
CA GLU A 231 -20.57 21.09 -13.43
C GLU A 231 -21.23 20.60 -12.14
N GLN A 232 -21.19 19.30 -11.83
CA GLN A 232 -21.75 18.74 -10.58
C GLN A 232 -21.05 19.25 -9.32
N PHE A 233 -19.75 19.52 -9.41
CA PHE A 233 -18.93 20.03 -8.30
C PHE A 233 -18.80 21.56 -8.30
N ASP A 234 -19.47 22.26 -9.22
CA ASP A 234 -19.35 23.73 -9.42
C ASP A 234 -17.89 24.21 -9.60
N VAL A 235 -17.09 23.43 -10.34
CA VAL A 235 -15.66 23.72 -10.58
C VAL A 235 -15.38 24.13 -12.01
N ALA A 236 -14.44 25.06 -12.18
CA ALA A 236 -14.00 25.50 -13.49
C ALA A 236 -13.20 24.40 -14.20
N LEU A 237 -13.70 23.95 -15.37
CA LEU A 237 -13.07 22.92 -16.20
C LEU A 237 -11.55 23.14 -16.46
N PRO A 238 -11.05 24.36 -16.72
CA PRO A 238 -9.61 24.57 -16.91
C PRO A 238 -8.75 24.19 -15.70
N ILE A 239 -9.28 24.35 -14.48
CA ILE A 239 -8.58 23.98 -13.24
C ILE A 239 -8.53 22.46 -13.12
N VAL A 240 -9.63 21.77 -13.42
CA VAL A 240 -9.67 20.30 -13.45
C VAL A 240 -8.67 19.74 -14.47
N GLN A 241 -8.60 20.33 -15.67
CA GLN A 241 -7.67 19.92 -16.72
C GLN A 241 -6.19 20.05 -16.32
N LYS A 242 -5.82 21.09 -15.56
CA LYS A 242 -4.48 21.24 -14.98
C LYS A 242 -4.08 20.03 -14.13
N TYR A 243 -5.00 19.52 -13.30
CA TYR A 243 -4.76 18.34 -12.47
C TYR A 243 -4.72 17.05 -13.29
N LEU A 244 -5.59 16.90 -14.29
CA LEU A 244 -5.55 15.76 -15.20
C LEU A 244 -4.24 15.63 -15.96
N LEU A 245 -3.64 16.74 -16.41
CA LEU A 245 -2.32 16.72 -17.05
C LEU A 245 -1.26 16.19 -16.08
N SER A 246 -1.34 16.57 -14.80
CA SER A 246 -0.42 16.11 -13.77
C SER A 246 -0.58 14.61 -13.49
N LEU A 247 -1.81 14.10 -13.50
CA LEU A 247 -2.13 12.68 -13.31
C LEU A 247 -1.74 11.82 -14.55
N ASN A 248 -1.92 12.34 -15.77
CA ASN A 248 -1.73 11.61 -17.03
C ASN A 248 -0.28 11.50 -17.51
N ASN A 249 0.63 12.37 -17.05
CA ASN A 249 2.06 12.33 -17.39
C ASN A 249 2.80 11.07 -16.88
N LYS A 250 2.07 10.01 -16.52
CA LYS A 250 2.55 8.73 -15.97
C LYS A 250 2.03 7.49 -16.70
N THR A 251 1.14 7.64 -17.68
CA THR A 251 0.75 6.56 -18.60
C THR A 251 1.48 6.77 -19.92
N LEU A 252 2.74 6.33 -19.98
CA LEU A 252 3.49 5.89 -21.17
C LEU A 252 4.87 5.36 -20.75
#